data_AF-A0A537YJG4-F1
#
_entry.id   AF-A0A537YJG4-F1
#
_cell.length_a   1.000
_cell.length_b   1.000
_cell.length_c   1.000
_cell.angle_alpha   90.00
_cell.angle_beta   90.00
_cell.angle_gamma   90.00
#
_symmetry.space_group_name_H-M   'P 1'
#
loop_
_entity.id
_entity.type
_entity.pdbx_description
1 polymer ?
#
loop_
_entity_poly.entity_id
_entity_poly.type
_entity_poly.pdbx_seq_one_letter_code
_entity_poly.pdbx_strand_id
1 'polypeptide(L)'
;MWAVCEELTLPVHCHSGPAPQEDYGDVRGWISVYGYETIFFTARPLWFMLLTGVFERFPELKMAVTEAGSYWASDMLWRMDMMATREHSMRKMVDTRGILKMLPSEYFDRNCGIGSSNTRRRELARRYEIGVGNIMWGNDFPHPEGTWPYTREFLKDRFWDIPIDETEQMLGLNQVAFYGFDLARLQPIADRIGPTPEDLGQT
;
A
#
# COMPACT_ATOMS: atom_id res chain seq x y z
N MET A 1 11.21 -18.73 -5.31
CA MET A 1 10.14 -18.10 -4.49
C MET A 1 9.16 -17.35 -5.37
N TRP A 2 9.53 -16.23 -6.03
CA TRP A 2 8.60 -15.43 -6.85
C TRP A 2 7.80 -16.22 -7.90
N ALA A 3 8.46 -17.09 -8.66
CA ALA A 3 7.80 -17.96 -9.62
C ALA A 3 6.69 -18.82 -8.98
N VAL A 4 6.93 -19.35 -7.78
CA VAL A 4 5.95 -20.19 -7.05
C VAL A 4 4.80 -19.34 -6.52
N CYS A 5 5.08 -18.14 -6.00
CA CYS A 5 4.04 -17.21 -5.55
C CYS A 5 3.13 -16.79 -6.70
N GLU A 6 3.70 -16.53 -7.89
CA GLU A 6 2.92 -16.23 -9.09
C GLU A 6 2.11 -17.44 -9.57
N GLU A 7 2.73 -18.62 -9.69
CA GLU A 7 2.07 -19.86 -10.14
C GLU A 7 0.86 -20.24 -9.26
N LEU A 8 0.98 -20.01 -7.95
CA LEU A 8 -0.08 -20.32 -6.98
C LEU A 8 -1.03 -19.15 -6.72
N THR A 9 -0.85 -18.01 -7.39
CA THR A 9 -1.63 -16.78 -7.17
C THR A 9 -1.64 -16.38 -5.69
N LEU A 10 -0.48 -16.46 -5.03
CA LEU A 10 -0.30 -16.09 -3.63
C LEU A 10 0.38 -14.72 -3.54
N PRO A 11 -0.34 -13.67 -3.14
CA PRO A 11 0.26 -12.36 -2.92
C PRO A 11 1.32 -12.41 -1.82
N VAL A 12 2.39 -11.64 -2.01
CA VAL A 12 3.47 -11.49 -1.04
C VAL A 12 3.19 -10.26 -0.19
N HIS A 13 3.28 -10.40 1.13
CA HIS A 13 3.12 -9.28 2.05
C HIS A 13 4.43 -8.89 2.71
N CYS A 14 4.67 -7.59 2.77
CA CYS A 14 5.59 -6.98 3.74
C CYS A 14 4.75 -6.22 4.75
N HIS A 15 4.83 -6.65 6.00
CA HIS A 15 4.11 -6.06 7.12
C HIS A 15 5.06 -5.20 7.96
N SER A 16 4.54 -4.15 8.60
CA SER A 16 5.30 -3.36 9.56
C SER A 16 5.87 -4.25 10.68
N GLY A 17 6.92 -3.78 11.35
CA GLY A 17 7.54 -4.49 12.47
C GLY A 17 9.01 -4.83 12.25
N PRO A 18 9.37 -5.58 11.18
CA PRO A 18 10.75 -5.96 10.92
C PRO A 18 11.65 -4.76 10.60
N ALA A 19 12.69 -4.59 11.41
CA ALA A 19 13.78 -3.63 11.24
C ALA A 19 15.05 -4.22 11.88
N PRO A 20 16.26 -3.77 11.50
CA PRO A 20 17.49 -4.17 12.19
C PRO A 20 17.53 -3.51 13.59
N GLN A 21 16.82 -4.10 14.55
CA GLN A 21 16.62 -3.51 15.88
C GLN A 21 17.95 -3.29 16.62
N GLU A 22 18.95 -4.11 16.32
CA GLU A 22 20.31 -3.99 16.85
C GLU A 22 20.99 -2.66 16.48
N ASP A 23 20.59 -2.01 15.38
CA ASP A 23 21.20 -0.76 14.92
C ASP A 23 20.81 0.45 15.80
N TYR A 24 19.70 0.36 16.54
CA TYR A 24 19.20 1.45 17.37
C TYR A 24 20.01 1.66 18.66
N GLY A 25 20.59 0.60 19.20
CA GLY A 25 21.25 0.60 20.51
C GLY A 25 20.33 1.00 21.66
N ASP A 26 20.91 1.19 22.85
CA ASP A 26 20.17 1.60 24.05
C ASP A 26 20.27 3.12 24.26
N VAL A 27 19.61 3.87 23.37
CA VAL A 27 19.55 5.34 23.44
C VAL A 27 18.13 5.84 23.70
N ARG A 28 17.98 6.87 24.54
CA ARG A 28 16.67 7.45 24.79
C ARG A 28 16.05 7.99 23.50
N GLY A 29 14.81 7.57 23.22
CA GLY A 29 14.07 8.00 22.03
C GLY A 29 14.26 7.10 20.81
N TRP A 30 14.98 5.98 20.94
CA TRP A 30 15.18 5.03 19.85
C TRP A 30 13.85 4.54 19.23
N ILE A 31 12.80 4.37 20.05
CA ILE A 31 11.46 3.97 19.57
C ILE A 31 10.89 5.00 18.58
N SER A 32 11.17 6.30 18.77
CA SER A 32 10.72 7.33 17.83
C SER A 32 11.49 7.29 16.51
N VAL A 33 12.78 6.93 16.55
CA VAL A 33 13.59 6.70 15.34
C VAL A 33 13.06 5.47 14.60
N TYR A 34 12.84 4.37 15.33
CA TYR A 34 12.20 3.17 14.79
C TYR A 34 10.83 3.47 14.18
N GLY A 35 9.97 4.23 14.86
CA GLY A 35 8.65 4.63 14.34
C GLY A 35 8.73 5.46 13.07
N TYR A 36 9.81 6.22 12.86
CA TYR A 36 10.04 6.96 11.61
C TYR A 36 10.57 6.04 10.49
N GLU A 37 11.44 5.09 10.82
CA GLU A 37 12.10 4.21 9.85
C GLU A 37 11.32 2.94 9.52
N THR A 38 10.36 2.53 10.36
CA THR A 38 9.61 1.27 10.18
C THR A 38 8.94 1.22 8.82
N ILE A 39 8.39 2.34 8.33
CA ILE A 39 7.77 2.44 7.01
C ILE A 39 8.81 2.28 5.90
N PHE A 40 10.02 2.83 6.08
CA PHE A 40 11.13 2.61 5.16
C PHE A 40 11.49 1.12 5.10
N PHE A 41 11.69 0.47 6.24
CA PHE A 41 12.04 -0.95 6.26
C PHE A 41 10.93 -1.85 5.69
N THR A 42 9.67 -1.50 5.92
CA THR A 42 8.51 -2.22 5.42
C THR A 42 8.37 -2.11 3.90
N ALA A 43 8.59 -0.92 3.34
CA ALA A 43 8.51 -0.69 1.90
C ALA A 43 9.79 -1.10 1.15
N ARG A 44 10.95 -1.16 1.82
CA ARG A 44 12.25 -1.44 1.17
C ARG A 44 12.27 -2.70 0.29
N PRO A 45 11.66 -3.85 0.65
CA PRO A 45 11.58 -4.99 -0.25
C PRO A 45 10.89 -4.69 -1.59
N LEU A 46 9.84 -3.86 -1.58
CA LEU A 46 9.15 -3.42 -2.79
C LEU A 46 10.10 -2.64 -3.71
N TRP A 47 11.00 -1.84 -3.13
CA TRP A 47 11.95 -1.04 -3.90
C TRP A 47 12.90 -1.94 -4.69
N PHE A 48 13.39 -3.02 -4.07
CA PHE A 48 14.19 -4.04 -4.77
C PHE A 48 13.36 -4.69 -5.88
N MET A 49 12.10 -5.06 -5.61
CA MET A 49 11.25 -5.72 -6.60
C MET A 49 10.98 -4.84 -7.83
N LEU A 50 10.66 -3.57 -7.61
CA LEU A 50 10.45 -2.58 -8.67
C LEU A 50 11.72 -2.32 -9.48
N LEU A 51 12.84 -2.01 -8.81
CA LEU A 51 14.05 -1.55 -9.50
C LEU A 51 14.89 -2.69 -10.11
N THR A 52 14.74 -3.92 -9.63
CA THR A 52 15.47 -5.09 -10.16
C THR A 52 14.63 -5.95 -11.12
N GLY A 53 13.45 -5.46 -11.52
CA GLY A 53 12.61 -6.09 -12.54
C GLY A 53 11.98 -7.40 -12.11
N VAL A 54 11.62 -7.55 -10.83
CA VAL A 54 10.89 -8.74 -10.37
C VAL A 54 9.54 -8.83 -11.08
N PHE A 55 8.78 -7.74 -11.13
CA PHE A 55 7.50 -7.68 -11.83
C PHE A 55 7.62 -7.70 -13.37
N GLU A 56 8.80 -7.40 -13.92
CA GLU A 56 9.07 -7.64 -15.35
C GLU A 56 9.17 -9.15 -15.65
N ARG A 57 9.78 -9.92 -14.74
CA ARG A 57 9.93 -11.39 -14.90
C ARG A 57 8.68 -12.16 -14.50
N PHE A 58 7.91 -11.62 -13.54
CA PHE A 58 6.70 -12.22 -12.97
C PHE A 58 5.56 -11.20 -13.03
N PRO A 59 4.93 -11.01 -14.21
CA PRO A 59 3.96 -9.93 -14.44
C PRO A 59 2.65 -10.09 -13.67
N GLU A 60 2.30 -11.29 -13.22
CA GLU A 60 1.07 -11.58 -12.46
C GLU A 60 1.32 -11.64 -10.95
N LEU A 61 2.57 -11.65 -10.51
CA LEU A 61 2.93 -11.62 -9.08
C LEU A 61 2.33 -10.37 -8.40
N LYS A 62 1.66 -10.59 -7.27
CA LYS A 62 1.10 -9.52 -6.45
C LYS A 62 1.93 -9.29 -5.18
N MET A 63 2.10 -8.03 -4.80
CA MET A 63 2.80 -7.64 -3.58
C MET A 63 2.03 -6.56 -2.82
N ALA A 64 1.85 -6.71 -1.52
CA ALA A 64 1.29 -5.67 -0.67
C ALA A 64 2.24 -5.22 0.43
N VAL A 65 2.28 -3.91 0.66
CA VAL A 65 2.94 -3.28 1.82
C VAL A 65 1.83 -2.92 2.80
N THR A 66 1.80 -3.58 3.96
CA THR A 66 0.70 -3.49 4.93
C THR A 66 1.15 -2.84 6.23
N GLU A 67 0.23 -2.07 6.84
CA GLU A 67 0.45 -1.36 8.11
C GLU A 67 1.56 -0.29 8.04
N ALA A 68 1.80 0.26 6.84
CA ALA A 68 2.87 1.23 6.60
C ALA A 68 2.35 2.62 6.15
N GLY A 69 1.05 2.88 6.30
CA GLY A 69 0.38 4.00 5.62
C GLY A 69 0.59 3.96 4.10
N SER A 70 0.22 5.04 3.41
CA SER A 70 0.35 5.21 1.96
C SER A 70 1.00 6.52 1.54
N TYR A 71 1.28 7.45 2.47
CA TYR A 71 1.82 8.77 2.15
C TYR A 71 3.17 8.75 1.40
N TRP A 72 3.95 7.69 1.59
CA TRP A 72 5.29 7.52 1.02
C TRP A 72 5.27 7.13 -0.46
N ALA A 73 4.19 6.52 -0.95
CA ALA A 73 4.16 5.85 -2.24
C ALA A 73 4.36 6.83 -3.41
N SER A 74 3.55 7.87 -3.48
CA SER A 74 3.62 8.93 -4.50
C SER A 74 5.02 9.52 -4.67
N ASP A 75 5.65 10.03 -3.61
CA ASP A 75 6.98 10.65 -3.68
C ASP A 75 8.08 9.64 -4.03
N MET A 76 7.97 8.41 -3.51
CA MET A 76 8.89 7.32 -3.81
C MET A 76 8.82 6.91 -5.29
N LEU A 77 7.60 6.70 -5.81
CA LEU A 77 7.38 6.28 -7.20
C LEU A 77 7.83 7.36 -8.16
N TRP A 78 7.48 8.62 -7.91
CA TRP A 78 7.99 9.75 -8.69
C TRP A 78 9.52 9.74 -8.78
N ARG A 79 10.21 9.52 -7.64
CA ARG A 79 11.67 9.45 -7.61
C ARG A 79 12.21 8.24 -8.38
N MET A 80 11.57 7.07 -8.28
CA MET A 80 11.96 5.87 -9.03
C MET A 80 11.74 6.04 -10.54
N ASP A 81 10.69 6.73 -10.96
CA ASP A 81 10.41 7.03 -12.37
C ASP A 81 11.45 8.01 -12.95
N MET A 82 11.83 9.05 -12.21
CA MET A 82 12.95 9.94 -12.59
C MET A 82 14.26 9.17 -12.77
N MET A 83 14.50 8.17 -11.92
CA MET A 83 15.64 7.27 -12.05
C MET A 83 15.53 6.43 -13.33
N ALA A 84 14.40 5.75 -13.55
CA ALA A 84 14.18 4.88 -14.71
C ALA A 84 14.24 5.63 -16.05
N THR A 85 13.71 6.85 -16.11
CA THR A 85 13.76 7.74 -17.27
C THR A 85 15.12 8.40 -17.48
N ARG A 86 16.07 8.20 -16.54
CA ARG A 86 17.44 8.71 -16.59
C ARG A 86 17.51 10.23 -16.80
N GLU A 87 16.65 10.94 -16.07
CA GLU A 87 16.74 12.39 -15.99
C GLU A 87 18.20 12.80 -15.72
N HIS A 88 18.65 13.89 -16.32
CA HIS A 88 20.08 14.22 -16.41
C HIS A 88 20.80 14.16 -15.05
N SER A 89 20.10 14.56 -13.98
CA SER A 89 20.54 14.55 -12.58
C SER A 89 20.78 13.14 -11.99
N MET A 90 20.16 12.09 -12.54
CA MET A 90 20.16 10.73 -11.97
C MET A 90 21.05 9.74 -12.72
N ARG A 91 21.67 10.14 -13.85
CA ARG A 91 22.44 9.25 -14.74
C ARG A 91 23.57 8.45 -14.10
N LYS A 92 24.14 8.91 -12.97
CA LYS A 92 25.23 8.22 -12.25
C LYS A 92 24.75 7.18 -11.23
N MET A 93 23.46 7.21 -10.87
CA MET A 93 22.90 6.41 -9.77
C MET A 93 21.93 5.32 -10.25
N VAL A 94 21.88 5.05 -11.57
CA VAL A 94 20.88 4.15 -12.16
C VAL A 94 21.49 3.21 -13.18
N ASP A 95 21.36 1.90 -12.92
CA ASP A 95 21.69 0.81 -13.84
C ASP A 95 20.48 -0.12 -14.05
N THR A 96 19.37 0.44 -14.54
CA THR A 96 18.14 -0.31 -14.87
C THR A 96 18.04 -0.66 -16.36
N ARG A 97 19.09 -0.38 -17.15
CA ARG A 97 19.07 -0.56 -18.62
C ARG A 97 18.87 -2.04 -18.97
N GLY A 98 17.81 -2.33 -19.70
CA GLY A 98 17.47 -3.69 -20.11
C GLY A 98 16.84 -4.53 -19.00
N ILE A 99 16.62 -3.96 -17.81
CA ILE A 99 15.94 -4.61 -16.69
C ILE A 99 14.45 -4.27 -16.69
N LEU A 100 14.10 -3.01 -16.95
CA LEU A 100 12.73 -2.50 -16.91
C LEU A 100 12.26 -2.07 -18.30
N LYS A 101 11.02 -2.42 -18.65
CA LYS A 101 10.33 -1.98 -19.87
C LYS A 101 9.25 -0.93 -19.62
N MET A 102 8.69 -0.93 -18.41
CA MET A 102 7.73 0.05 -17.90
C MET A 102 8.37 0.93 -16.82
N LEU A 103 7.71 2.02 -16.46
CA LEU A 103 8.08 2.81 -15.29
C LEU A 103 7.78 2.02 -14.00
N PRO A 104 8.58 2.22 -12.93
CA PRO A 104 8.27 1.71 -11.60
C PRO A 104 6.84 1.99 -11.13
N SER A 105 6.30 3.19 -11.37
CA SER A 105 4.88 3.50 -11.10
C SER A 105 3.91 2.59 -11.85
N GLU A 106 4.15 2.31 -13.13
CA GLU A 106 3.27 1.44 -13.92
C GLU A 106 3.33 -0.03 -13.46
N TYR A 107 4.49 -0.50 -13.00
CA TYR A 107 4.58 -1.81 -12.33
C TYR A 107 3.85 -1.80 -10.99
N PHE A 108 3.95 -0.71 -10.23
CA PHE A 108 3.24 -0.55 -8.97
C PHE A 108 1.73 -0.62 -9.18
N ASP A 109 1.19 0.14 -10.14
CA ASP A 109 -0.23 0.16 -10.47
C ASP A 109 -0.75 -1.24 -10.85
N ARG A 110 0.04 -2.00 -11.62
CA ARG A 110 -0.34 -3.35 -12.08
C ARG A 110 -0.22 -4.43 -11.00
N ASN A 111 0.81 -4.38 -10.16
CA ASN A 111 1.22 -5.50 -9.31
C ASN A 111 1.02 -5.27 -7.81
N CYS A 112 0.89 -4.03 -7.37
CA CYS A 112 1.06 -3.68 -5.97
C CYS A 112 -0.20 -3.13 -5.31
N GLY A 113 -0.31 -3.38 -4.01
CA GLY A 113 -1.32 -2.77 -3.15
C GLY A 113 -0.70 -2.26 -1.85
N ILE A 114 -1.42 -1.39 -1.16
CA ILE A 114 -1.03 -0.86 0.14
C ILE A 114 -2.14 -1.18 1.15
N GLY A 115 -1.82 -1.99 2.15
CA GLY A 115 -2.64 -2.16 3.35
C GLY A 115 -2.60 -0.88 4.19
N SER A 116 -3.45 0.08 3.87
CA SER A 116 -3.49 1.41 4.48
C SER A 116 -4.29 1.36 5.78
N SER A 117 -3.65 0.87 6.84
CA SER A 117 -4.17 0.97 8.20
C SER A 117 -4.12 2.43 8.67
N ASN A 118 -5.13 2.87 9.42
CA ASN A 118 -5.15 4.20 10.05
C ASN A 118 -4.95 5.38 9.09
N THR A 119 -5.46 5.25 7.86
CA THR A 119 -5.30 6.25 6.78
C THR A 119 -5.70 7.66 7.23
N ARG A 120 -4.77 8.60 7.04
CA ARG A 120 -4.95 10.01 7.38
C ARG A 120 -5.56 10.77 6.20
N ARG A 121 -6.23 11.89 6.50
CA ARG A 121 -6.79 12.81 5.49
C ARG A 121 -5.74 13.24 4.44
N ARG A 122 -4.48 13.42 4.86
CA ARG A 122 -3.38 13.78 3.96
C ARG A 122 -3.10 12.71 2.91
N GLU A 123 -3.27 11.45 3.26
CA GLU A 123 -3.09 10.32 2.34
C GLU A 123 -4.26 10.23 1.35
N LEU A 124 -5.49 10.37 1.84
CA LEU A 124 -6.70 10.40 1.00
C LEU A 124 -6.71 11.59 0.03
N ALA A 125 -6.18 12.74 0.44
CA ALA A 125 -6.02 13.90 -0.43
C ALA A 125 -5.03 13.64 -1.59
N ARG A 126 -4.09 12.73 -1.40
CA ARG A 126 -3.09 12.33 -2.42
C ARG A 126 -3.45 11.03 -3.14
N ARG A 127 -4.67 10.49 -2.95
CA ARG A 127 -5.07 9.18 -3.49
C ARG A 127 -4.90 9.04 -5.00
N TYR A 128 -5.00 10.14 -5.76
CA TYR A 128 -4.76 10.11 -7.21
C TYR A 128 -3.28 10.04 -7.59
N GLU A 129 -2.38 10.54 -6.74
CA GLU A 129 -0.93 10.36 -6.91
C GLU A 129 -0.48 8.97 -6.43
N ILE A 130 -1.20 8.39 -5.46
CA ILE A 130 -0.91 7.06 -4.90
C ILE A 130 -1.52 5.95 -5.76
N GLY A 131 -2.68 6.21 -6.36
CA GLY A 131 -3.54 5.22 -7.01
C GLY A 131 -4.71 4.82 -6.12
N VAL A 132 -5.94 5.22 -6.47
CA VAL A 132 -7.17 4.81 -5.75
C VAL A 132 -7.28 3.28 -5.75
N GLY A 133 -6.96 2.63 -6.87
CA GLY A 133 -6.99 1.17 -7.02
C GLY A 133 -5.90 0.42 -6.24
N ASN A 134 -4.89 1.12 -5.71
CA ASN A 134 -3.79 0.52 -4.97
C ASN A 134 -3.98 0.63 -3.45
N ILE A 135 -4.90 1.48 -2.98
CA ILE A 135 -5.18 1.65 -1.56
C ILE A 135 -6.17 0.57 -1.11
N MET A 136 -5.76 -0.22 -0.12
CA MET A 136 -6.58 -1.23 0.53
C MET A 136 -6.66 -0.91 2.03
N TRP A 137 -7.73 -0.25 2.46
CA TRP A 137 -7.91 0.10 3.87
C TRP A 137 -8.07 -1.15 4.77
N GLY A 138 -7.57 -1.05 6.00
CA GLY A 138 -7.73 -2.06 7.05
C GLY A 138 -7.82 -1.41 8.44
N ASN A 139 -8.50 -2.08 9.38
CA ASN A 139 -8.73 -1.54 10.73
C ASN A 139 -7.63 -1.85 11.74
N ASP A 140 -6.71 -2.74 11.38
CA ASP A 140 -5.57 -3.17 12.21
C ASP A 140 -5.97 -3.73 13.60
N PHE A 141 -7.08 -4.46 13.67
CA PHE A 141 -7.50 -5.10 14.91
C PHE A 141 -6.53 -6.24 15.31
N PRO A 142 -6.14 -6.38 16.60
CA PRO A 142 -6.60 -5.63 17.78
C PRO A 142 -5.64 -4.54 18.26
N HIS A 143 -4.77 -4.04 17.38
CA HIS A 143 -3.68 -3.18 17.80
C HIS A 143 -4.17 -1.83 18.37
N PRO A 144 -3.48 -1.25 19.36
CA PRO A 144 -3.83 0.05 19.94
C PRO A 144 -3.86 1.21 18.94
N GLU A 145 -3.03 1.14 17.91
CA GLU A 145 -2.97 2.12 16.83
C GLU A 145 -4.14 2.01 15.86
N GLY A 146 -4.78 0.83 15.77
CA GLY A 146 -5.91 0.52 14.90
C GLY A 146 -7.19 1.30 15.22
N THR A 147 -8.25 1.03 14.45
CA THR A 147 -9.49 1.82 14.52
C THR A 147 -10.59 1.18 15.36
N TRP A 148 -10.41 -0.03 15.87
CA TRP A 148 -11.41 -0.67 16.73
C TRP A 148 -11.36 -0.10 18.17
N PRO A 149 -12.49 0.12 18.86
CA PRO A 149 -13.88 -0.15 18.45
C PRO A 149 -14.55 1.00 17.68
N TYR A 150 -13.89 2.14 17.48
CA TYR A 150 -14.45 3.37 16.91
C TYR A 150 -14.28 3.47 15.38
N THR A 151 -14.44 2.34 14.69
CA THR A 151 -14.10 2.25 13.26
C THR A 151 -15.05 3.05 12.39
N ARG A 152 -16.34 3.10 12.74
CA ARG A 152 -17.34 3.85 11.97
C ARG A 152 -17.10 5.37 12.08
N GLU A 153 -16.81 5.84 13.28
CA GLU A 153 -16.44 7.23 13.56
C GLU A 153 -15.16 7.62 12.83
N PHE A 154 -14.15 6.74 12.86
CA PHE A 154 -12.92 6.94 12.09
C PHE A 154 -13.20 7.09 10.59
N LEU A 155 -14.00 6.20 10.00
CA LEU A 155 -14.30 6.26 8.57
C LEU A 155 -15.07 7.54 8.20
N LYS A 156 -16.08 7.92 8.98
CA LYS A 156 -16.81 9.18 8.80
C LYS A 156 -15.89 10.40 8.82
N ASP A 157 -14.98 10.48 9.79
CA ASP A 157 -14.04 11.59 9.92
C ASP A 157 -13.00 11.68 8.78
N ARG A 158 -12.90 10.66 7.92
CA ARG A 158 -11.86 10.55 6.89
C ARG A 158 -12.42 10.55 5.47
N PHE A 159 -13.55 9.90 5.24
CA PHE A 159 -14.09 9.62 3.90
C PHE A 159 -15.32 10.46 3.52
N TRP A 160 -15.83 11.35 4.40
CA TRP A 160 -17.07 12.10 4.16
C TRP A 160 -17.14 12.89 2.84
N ASP A 161 -16.00 13.34 2.30
CA ASP A 161 -15.90 14.11 1.05
C ASP A 161 -15.28 13.32 -0.11
N ILE A 162 -15.01 12.02 0.09
CA ILE A 162 -14.49 11.15 -0.96
C ILE A 162 -15.69 10.64 -1.78
N PRO A 163 -15.61 10.58 -3.12
CA PRO A 163 -16.65 9.97 -3.95
C PRO A 163 -16.99 8.54 -3.49
N ILE A 164 -18.27 8.19 -3.55
CA ILE A 164 -18.79 6.91 -3.03
C ILE A 164 -18.09 5.72 -3.70
N ASP A 165 -17.94 5.76 -5.02
CA ASP A 165 -17.29 4.72 -5.81
C ASP A 165 -15.80 4.54 -5.46
N GLU A 166 -15.09 5.63 -5.17
CA GLU A 166 -13.70 5.58 -4.72
C GLU A 166 -13.57 5.05 -3.28
N THR A 167 -14.51 5.42 -2.40
CA THR A 167 -14.61 4.87 -1.05
C THR A 167 -14.87 3.36 -1.07
N GLU A 168 -15.82 2.89 -1.89
CA GLU A 168 -16.10 1.45 -2.05
C GLU A 168 -14.87 0.68 -2.55
N GLN A 169 -14.13 1.27 -3.50
CA GLN A 169 -12.87 0.72 -3.97
C GLN A 169 -11.87 0.54 -2.84
N MET A 170 -11.56 1.62 -2.12
CA MET A 170 -10.52 1.60 -1.09
C MET A 170 -10.91 0.78 0.15
N LEU A 171 -12.19 0.73 0.50
CA LEU A 171 -12.67 0.00 1.69
C LEU A 171 -12.89 -1.49 1.43
N GLY A 172 -12.99 -1.95 0.19
CA GLY A 172 -13.21 -3.38 -0.05
C GLY A 172 -12.97 -3.90 -1.47
N LEU A 173 -13.37 -3.20 -2.53
CA LEU A 173 -13.33 -3.79 -3.88
C LEU A 173 -11.89 -4.02 -4.38
N ASN A 174 -10.95 -3.16 -3.98
CA ASN A 174 -9.53 -3.35 -4.30
C ASN A 174 -8.99 -4.64 -3.69
N GLN A 175 -9.34 -4.94 -2.45
CA GLN A 175 -8.96 -6.16 -1.73
C GLN A 175 -9.57 -7.38 -2.41
N VAL A 176 -10.85 -7.31 -2.80
CA VAL A 176 -11.54 -8.38 -3.50
C VAL A 176 -10.82 -8.73 -4.80
N ALA A 177 -10.48 -7.72 -5.62
CA ALA A 177 -9.75 -7.91 -6.87
C ALA A 177 -8.32 -8.41 -6.64
N PHE A 178 -7.59 -7.81 -5.69
CA PHE A 178 -6.19 -8.09 -5.43
C PHE A 178 -5.95 -9.51 -4.88
N TYR A 179 -6.84 -9.98 -3.99
CA TYR A 179 -6.76 -11.32 -3.38
C TYR A 179 -7.58 -12.38 -4.12
N GLY A 180 -8.34 -12.01 -5.15
CA GLY A 180 -9.18 -12.94 -5.90
C GLY A 180 -10.36 -13.50 -5.08
N PHE A 181 -10.93 -12.69 -4.19
CA PHE A 181 -12.08 -13.12 -3.39
C PHE A 181 -13.38 -13.16 -4.21
N ASP A 182 -14.28 -14.08 -3.83
CA ASP A 182 -15.61 -14.19 -4.43
C ASP A 182 -16.53 -13.08 -3.89
N LEU A 183 -16.69 -12.01 -4.68
CA LEU A 183 -17.53 -10.88 -4.33
C LEU A 183 -18.97 -11.29 -4.02
N ALA A 184 -19.54 -12.23 -4.78
CA ALA A 184 -20.94 -12.65 -4.60
C ALA A 184 -21.14 -13.33 -3.24
N ARG A 185 -20.11 -14.00 -2.70
CA ARG A 185 -20.15 -14.56 -1.33
C ARG A 185 -19.92 -13.53 -0.24
N LEU A 186 -19.14 -12.48 -0.51
CA LEU A 186 -18.84 -11.43 0.46
C LEU A 186 -19.93 -10.37 0.55
N GLN A 187 -20.64 -10.09 -0.55
CA GLN A 187 -21.65 -9.03 -0.63
C GLN A 187 -22.73 -9.15 0.47
N PRO A 188 -23.35 -10.32 0.74
CA PRO A 188 -24.37 -10.40 1.80
C PRO A 188 -23.81 -10.13 3.20
N ILE A 189 -22.51 -10.33 3.43
CA ILE A 189 -21.85 -10.00 4.69
C ILE A 189 -21.63 -8.49 4.75
N ALA A 190 -21.09 -7.89 3.68
CA ALA A 190 -20.89 -6.45 3.57
C ALA A 190 -22.20 -5.68 3.75
N ASP A 191 -23.29 -6.12 3.12
CA ASP A 191 -24.62 -5.52 3.25
C ASP A 191 -25.13 -5.53 4.71
N ARG A 192 -24.72 -6.55 5.49
CA ARG A 192 -25.16 -6.73 6.88
C ARG A 192 -24.34 -5.95 7.89
N ILE A 193 -23.02 -5.83 7.70
CA ILE A 193 -22.11 -5.27 8.73
C ILE A 193 -21.26 -4.09 8.25
N GLY A 194 -21.15 -3.91 6.94
CA GLY A 194 -20.35 -2.85 6.32
C GLY A 194 -20.91 -1.45 6.62
N PRO A 195 -20.09 -0.42 6.49
CA PRO A 195 -20.56 0.95 6.51
C PRO A 195 -21.32 1.27 5.21
N THR A 196 -22.33 2.13 5.32
CA THR A 196 -23.03 2.73 4.18
C THR A 196 -22.48 4.12 3.87
N PRO A 197 -22.74 4.68 2.67
CA PRO A 197 -22.38 6.08 2.38
C PRO A 197 -22.95 7.08 3.41
N GLU A 198 -24.17 6.84 3.90
CA GLU A 198 -24.80 7.66 4.93
C GLU A 198 -24.05 7.59 6.27
N ASP A 199 -23.56 6.40 6.68
CA ASP A 199 -22.73 6.25 7.88
C ASP A 199 -21.47 7.13 7.83
N LEU A 200 -20.93 7.33 6.62
CA LEU A 200 -19.73 8.13 6.36
C LEU A 200 -20.04 9.62 6.12
N GLY A 201 -21.31 10.01 6.04
CA GLY A 201 -21.73 11.39 5.75
C GLY A 201 -21.55 11.80 4.29
N GLN A 202 -21.52 10.84 3.37
CA GLN A 202 -21.45 11.07 1.92
C GLN A 202 -22.86 11.29 1.35
N THR A 203 -23.00 12.14 0.32
CA THR A 203 -24.27 12.44 -0.35
C THR A 203 -24.15 12.38 -1.86
#